data_AF-A0A3D1EUU1-F1
#
_entry.id   AF-A0A3D1EUU1-F1
#
_cell.length_a   1.000
_cell.length_b   1.000
_cell.length_c   1.000
_cell.angle_alpha   90.00
_cell.angle_beta   90.00
_cell.angle_gamma   90.00
#
_symmetry.space_group_name_H-M   'P 1'
#
loop_
_entity.id
_entity.type
_entity.pdbx_description
1 polymer ?
#
loop_
_entity_poly.entity_id
_entity_poly.type
_entity_poly.pdbx_seq_one_letter_code
_entity_poly.pdbx_strand_id
1 'polypeptide(L)'
;YTASESTRKGEATLRQKALDATDALVARELEEQLNLWALTESMESIYLWKKEGSAPAEQYAKWLSDLRPMVEQNYNMNEVGEYWESVASNTLHQSAVVLQLASILYDHDAYAQMAAKLITRARRMQAPGGSFNYMRQSGPTPLYYGFEVTFLGRYYMLTQDPQVAQSLKAMATFAQDVQANGMWDGASTPWWKHRWQVGGPMHGIEIAAGMSRDPIARALAQYRLPSQQPYYFSYIAMYFWDGTIPVGQLGQDILKYNTNYGGPHLRSNGWQVVMPGKAFVDTGIGASIVRSTDRYSFDGYLQTAAIDVVSPENMDKPYARPNGAYMVVPAEQVHAHRSIVGENWIASAMVFDPRMPYYGNAGAPPSNGHHTAQLWFADGKGLAGWLISWKDADAISAVPRGYINLGHQAVISGNGNITSGNLHLQVSGSDVQQITAIDEKQIWVHLSANDPSAIAADTPLGYGLTAWPDGENSRQIQRISHPTLLILKVQTQTDLWTTLLLNPSETEQQISIAPTGQTRIYRCKIQGPNGQYQQVESLETIAVRSGELVVIPGLSQ
;
A
#
# COMPACT_ATOMS: atom_id res chain seq x y z
N TYR A 1 -28.31 19.01 16.08
CA TYR A 1 -29.23 20.14 16.30
C TYR A 1 -29.70 20.74 14.97
N THR A 2 -28.79 21.20 14.10
CA THR A 2 -29.11 21.96 12.87
C THR A 2 -29.62 21.14 11.68
N ALA A 3 -29.44 19.81 11.68
CA ALA A 3 -29.90 18.93 10.60
C ALA A 3 -31.42 19.04 10.36
N SER A 4 -31.85 19.01 9.10
CA SER A 4 -33.27 19.09 8.69
C SER A 4 -34.10 17.94 9.26
N GLU A 5 -33.48 16.78 9.41
CA GLU A 5 -34.09 15.52 9.84
C GLU A 5 -34.14 15.41 11.37
N SER A 6 -33.50 16.33 12.10
CA SER A 6 -33.41 16.28 13.56
C SER A 6 -34.76 16.59 14.19
N THR A 7 -35.40 15.59 14.80
CA THR A 7 -36.62 15.75 15.63
C THR A 7 -36.43 16.67 16.83
N ARG A 8 -35.17 16.94 17.18
CA ARG A 8 -34.75 17.80 18.31
C ARG A 8 -34.40 19.23 17.90
N LYS A 9 -34.66 19.59 16.64
CA LYS A 9 -34.41 20.95 16.14
C LYS A 9 -35.33 21.94 16.84
N GLY A 10 -34.81 23.10 17.24
CA GLY A 10 -35.56 24.13 17.98
C GLY A 10 -35.57 23.96 19.51
N GLU A 11 -35.07 22.83 20.06
CA GLU A 11 -34.90 22.70 21.51
C GLU A 11 -33.84 23.70 22.04
N ALA A 12 -34.28 24.69 22.80
CA ALA A 12 -33.41 25.79 23.28
C ALA A 12 -32.19 25.29 24.07
N THR A 13 -32.37 24.30 24.95
CA THR A 13 -31.27 23.72 25.74
C THR A 13 -30.23 23.02 24.87
N LEU A 14 -30.67 22.33 23.81
CA LEU A 14 -29.72 21.72 22.86
C LEU A 14 -29.04 22.75 21.98
N ARG A 15 -29.77 23.79 21.56
CA ARG A 15 -29.20 24.91 20.82
C ARG A 15 -28.04 25.50 21.61
N GLN A 16 -28.26 25.82 22.89
CA GLN A 16 -27.21 26.38 23.75
C GLN A 16 -26.01 25.43 23.88
N LYS A 17 -26.25 24.14 24.17
CA LYS A 17 -25.17 23.14 24.22
C LYS A 17 -24.37 23.04 22.93
N ALA A 18 -25.04 23.17 21.77
CA ALA A 18 -24.38 23.13 20.48
C ALA A 18 -23.57 24.41 20.20
N LEU A 19 -24.04 25.57 20.64
CA LEU A 19 -23.28 26.83 20.59
C LEU A 19 -22.03 26.73 21.47
N ASP A 20 -22.17 26.32 22.72
CA ASP A 20 -21.07 26.15 23.67
C ASP A 20 -20.02 25.14 23.15
N ALA A 21 -20.49 24.06 22.52
CA ALA A 21 -19.60 23.08 21.88
C ALA A 21 -18.86 23.67 20.67
N THR A 22 -19.51 24.54 19.88
CA THR A 22 -18.86 25.23 18.76
C THR A 22 -17.79 26.21 19.27
N ASP A 23 -18.07 26.96 20.34
CA ASP A 23 -17.08 27.82 21.00
C ASP A 23 -15.87 27.02 21.47
N ALA A 24 -16.11 25.89 22.15
CA ALA A 24 -15.02 25.03 22.65
C ALA A 24 -14.17 24.45 21.52
N LEU A 25 -14.79 24.06 20.39
CA LEU A 25 -14.07 23.58 19.21
C LEU A 25 -13.15 24.66 18.61
N VAL A 26 -13.67 25.88 18.41
CA VAL A 26 -12.88 27.00 17.88
C VAL A 26 -11.76 27.41 18.85
N ALA A 27 -12.06 27.48 20.15
CA ALA A 27 -11.07 27.81 21.17
C ALA A 27 -9.92 26.79 21.22
N ARG A 28 -10.23 25.49 21.14
CA ARG A 28 -9.23 24.42 21.07
C ARG A 28 -8.31 24.59 19.85
N GLU A 29 -8.88 24.87 18.68
CA GLU A 29 -8.09 25.06 17.46
C GLU A 29 -7.11 26.23 17.58
N LEU A 30 -7.55 27.35 18.18
CA LEU A 30 -6.72 28.52 18.45
C LEU A 30 -5.58 28.21 19.44
N GLU A 31 -5.91 27.55 20.54
CA GLU A 31 -4.95 27.25 21.61
C GLU A 31 -3.86 26.28 21.13
N GLU A 32 -4.27 25.21 20.46
CA GLU A 32 -3.36 24.15 20.00
C GLU A 32 -2.68 24.49 18.66
N GLN A 33 -3.05 25.60 18.02
CA GLN A 33 -2.59 25.99 16.67
C GLN A 33 -2.69 24.83 15.68
N LEU A 34 -3.82 24.13 15.73
CA LEU A 34 -4.01 22.93 14.92
C LEU A 34 -4.01 23.29 13.43
N ASN A 35 -3.30 22.48 12.65
CA ASN A 35 -3.27 22.60 11.21
C ASN A 35 -4.59 22.10 10.57
N LEU A 36 -4.57 21.81 9.26
CA LEU A 36 -5.73 21.38 8.48
C LEU A 36 -6.55 20.22 9.09
N TRP A 37 -5.94 19.39 9.95
CA TRP A 37 -6.56 18.18 10.49
C TRP A 37 -7.79 18.45 11.36
N ALA A 38 -7.77 19.53 12.15
CA ALA A 38 -8.87 19.88 13.06
C ALA A 38 -9.86 20.86 12.42
N LEU A 39 -9.36 21.78 11.58
CA LEU A 39 -10.11 22.89 11.00
C LEU A 39 -11.39 22.47 10.25
N THR A 40 -11.45 21.24 9.72
CA THR A 40 -12.65 20.76 9.03
C THR A 40 -13.86 20.60 9.96
N GLU A 41 -13.65 20.22 11.23
CA GLU A 41 -14.74 20.02 12.20
C GLU A 41 -15.39 21.37 12.56
N SER A 42 -14.59 22.39 12.87
CA SER A 42 -15.10 23.73 13.21
C SER A 42 -15.71 24.44 12.00
N MET A 43 -15.06 24.39 10.83
CA MET A 43 -15.60 25.01 9.61
C MET A 43 -16.93 24.38 9.18
N GLU A 44 -17.07 23.06 9.28
CA GLU A 44 -18.34 22.39 9.00
C GLU A 44 -19.43 22.78 10.01
N SER A 45 -19.07 22.86 11.30
CA SER A 45 -20.01 23.26 12.36
C SER A 45 -20.54 24.68 12.12
N ILE A 46 -19.67 25.63 11.77
CA ILE A 46 -20.03 27.01 11.45
C ILE A 46 -20.85 27.07 10.15
N TYR A 47 -20.54 26.26 9.14
CA TYR A 47 -21.34 26.14 7.92
C TYR A 47 -22.76 25.66 8.21
N LEU A 48 -22.93 24.68 9.10
CA LEU A 48 -24.25 24.19 9.49
C LEU A 48 -25.07 25.27 10.23
N TRP A 49 -24.42 26.08 11.05
CA TRP A 49 -25.05 27.26 11.66
C TRP A 49 -25.46 28.31 10.62
N LYS A 50 -24.59 28.60 9.63
CA LYS A 50 -24.92 29.51 8.51
C LYS A 50 -26.14 29.02 7.74
N LYS A 51 -26.19 27.73 7.41
CA LYS A 51 -27.29 27.12 6.63
C LYS A 51 -28.62 27.18 7.38
N GLU A 52 -28.60 27.01 8.70
CA GLU A 52 -29.80 27.03 9.52
C GLU A 52 -30.25 28.45 9.88
N GLY A 53 -29.32 29.41 9.97
CA GLY A 53 -29.60 30.83 10.10
C GLY A 53 -29.92 31.32 11.52
N SER A 54 -29.72 30.48 12.56
CA SER A 54 -30.01 30.87 13.95
C SER A 54 -28.78 31.14 14.82
N ALA A 55 -27.54 31.08 14.32
CA ALA A 55 -26.39 31.44 15.14
C ALA A 55 -26.42 32.94 15.51
N PRO A 56 -26.10 33.31 16.78
CA PRO A 56 -25.97 34.72 17.15
C PRO A 56 -24.93 35.43 16.28
N ALA A 57 -25.28 36.58 15.70
CA ALA A 57 -24.46 37.26 14.70
C ALA A 57 -23.05 37.61 15.20
N GLU A 58 -22.93 38.09 16.44
CA GLU A 58 -21.63 38.43 17.05
C GLU A 58 -20.75 37.19 17.25
N GLN A 59 -21.35 36.10 17.75
CA GLN A 59 -20.64 34.84 17.98
C GLN A 59 -20.18 34.21 16.66
N TYR A 60 -21.04 34.22 15.65
CA TYR A 60 -20.72 33.77 14.29
C TYR A 60 -19.59 34.59 13.67
N ALA A 61 -19.64 35.92 13.77
CA ALA A 61 -18.57 36.79 13.28
C ALA A 61 -17.24 36.54 14.01
N LYS A 62 -17.29 36.29 15.32
CA LYS A 62 -16.12 35.95 16.12
C LYS A 62 -15.48 34.65 15.64
N TRP A 63 -16.24 33.57 15.50
CA TRP A 63 -15.69 32.28 15.02
C TRP A 63 -14.99 32.42 13.66
N LEU A 64 -15.61 33.16 12.74
CA LEU A 64 -15.01 33.41 11.43
C LEU A 64 -13.72 34.24 11.52
N SER A 65 -13.70 35.27 12.36
CA SER A 65 -12.49 36.08 12.58
C SER A 65 -11.36 35.24 13.18
N ASP A 66 -11.68 34.42 14.17
CA ASP A 66 -10.74 33.58 14.90
C ASP A 66 -10.06 32.54 13.98
N LEU A 67 -10.83 31.85 13.13
CA LEU A 67 -10.31 30.78 12.28
C LEU A 67 -9.63 31.25 10.99
N ARG A 68 -9.82 32.52 10.60
CA ARG A 68 -9.30 33.05 9.32
C ARG A 68 -7.78 32.85 9.15
N PRO A 69 -6.91 33.12 10.14
CA PRO A 69 -5.47 32.94 9.98
C PRO A 69 -5.07 31.50 9.65
N MET A 70 -5.75 30.50 10.21
CA MET A 70 -5.48 29.08 9.92
C MET A 70 -5.96 28.68 8.52
N VAL A 71 -7.09 29.23 8.07
CA VAL A 71 -7.58 29.05 6.70
C VAL A 71 -6.60 29.64 5.70
N GLU A 72 -6.09 30.85 5.95
CA GLU A 72 -5.08 31.51 5.13
C GLU A 72 -3.75 30.73 5.13
N GLN A 73 -3.32 30.21 6.27
CA GLN A 73 -2.17 29.33 6.36
C GLN A 73 -2.35 28.07 5.49
N ASN A 74 -3.52 27.42 5.56
CA ASN A 74 -3.83 26.25 4.74
C ASN A 74 -3.86 26.58 3.23
N TYR A 75 -4.38 27.75 2.86
CA TYR A 75 -4.33 28.25 1.47
C TYR A 75 -2.87 28.43 1.01
N ASN A 76 -2.07 29.17 1.77
CA ASN A 76 -0.68 29.51 1.41
C ASN A 76 0.20 28.26 1.31
N MET A 77 0.06 27.31 2.26
CA MET A 77 0.78 26.03 2.25
C MET A 77 0.55 25.25 0.94
N ASN A 78 -0.70 25.24 0.46
CA ASN A 78 -1.10 24.54 -0.75
C ASN A 78 -0.76 25.31 -2.03
N GLU A 79 -0.71 26.64 -1.97
CA GLU A 79 -0.26 27.49 -3.09
C GLU A 79 1.23 27.31 -3.37
N VAL A 80 2.06 27.27 -2.31
CA VAL A 80 3.52 27.08 -2.41
C VAL A 80 3.85 25.65 -2.85
N GLY A 81 3.17 24.64 -2.27
CA GLY A 81 3.28 23.25 -2.73
C GLY A 81 4.58 22.52 -2.36
N GLU A 82 5.32 23.03 -1.37
CA GLU A 82 6.61 22.46 -0.93
C GLU A 82 6.47 21.47 0.24
N TYR A 83 5.34 21.47 0.94
CA TYR A 83 5.09 20.63 2.12
C TYR A 83 4.63 19.23 1.74
N TRP A 84 4.89 18.23 2.59
CA TRP A 84 4.45 16.84 2.32
C TRP A 84 2.92 16.74 2.26
N GLU A 85 2.21 17.58 3.03
CA GLU A 85 0.76 17.72 3.00
C GLU A 85 0.23 18.16 1.64
N SER A 86 1.06 18.80 0.81
CA SER A 86 0.67 19.21 -0.54
C SER A 86 0.85 18.10 -1.58
N VAL A 87 1.47 16.97 -1.22
CA VAL A 87 1.75 15.85 -2.15
C VAL A 87 1.09 14.53 -1.73
N ALA A 88 0.28 14.54 -0.67
CA ALA A 88 -0.52 13.39 -0.24
C ALA A 88 -2.00 13.55 -0.61
N SER A 89 -2.65 12.50 -1.12
CA SER A 89 -4.04 12.56 -1.61
C SER A 89 -5.04 12.93 -0.51
N ASN A 90 -4.91 12.32 0.68
CA ASN A 90 -5.83 12.52 1.78
C ASN A 90 -5.78 13.95 2.34
N THR A 91 -4.59 14.55 2.45
CA THR A 91 -4.40 15.95 2.88
C THR A 91 -4.94 16.93 1.85
N LEU A 92 -4.77 16.64 0.55
CA LEU A 92 -5.32 17.45 -0.53
C LEU A 92 -6.85 17.47 -0.50
N HIS A 93 -7.49 16.31 -0.31
CA HIS A 93 -8.96 16.23 -0.18
C HIS A 93 -9.46 16.99 1.04
N GLN A 94 -8.81 16.85 2.19
CA GLN A 94 -9.21 17.56 3.40
C GLN A 94 -9.03 19.08 3.27
N SER A 95 -7.89 19.52 2.73
CA SER A 95 -7.62 20.93 2.43
C SER A 95 -8.65 21.51 1.46
N ALA A 96 -9.05 20.74 0.45
CA ALA A 96 -10.09 21.15 -0.50
C ALA A 96 -11.45 21.36 0.19
N VAL A 97 -11.84 20.50 1.13
CA VAL A 97 -13.08 20.70 1.91
C VAL A 97 -13.00 21.97 2.76
N VAL A 98 -11.90 22.16 3.48
CA VAL A 98 -11.68 23.37 4.31
C VAL A 98 -11.79 24.63 3.44
N LEU A 99 -11.11 24.67 2.30
CA LEU A 99 -11.11 25.84 1.41
C LEU A 99 -12.47 26.04 0.72
N GLN A 100 -13.19 24.96 0.39
CA GLN A 100 -14.55 25.08 -0.15
C GLN A 100 -15.55 25.61 0.89
N LEU A 101 -15.42 25.18 2.15
CA LEU A 101 -16.22 25.74 3.24
C LEU A 101 -15.85 27.21 3.46
N ALA A 102 -14.55 27.55 3.45
CA ALA A 102 -14.07 28.91 3.57
C ALA A 102 -14.62 29.83 2.47
N SER A 103 -14.66 29.38 1.21
CA SER A 103 -15.21 30.19 0.12
C SER A 103 -16.66 30.56 0.38
N ILE A 104 -17.46 29.63 0.92
CA ILE A 104 -18.86 29.85 1.26
C ILE A 104 -19.01 30.74 2.50
N LEU A 105 -18.20 30.51 3.53
CA LEU A 105 -18.31 31.19 4.82
C LEU A 105 -17.83 32.64 4.76
N TYR A 106 -16.72 32.89 4.07
CA TYR A 106 -16.09 34.21 3.92
C TYR A 106 -16.47 34.93 2.63
N ASP A 107 -17.21 34.30 1.73
CA ASP A 107 -17.58 34.84 0.41
C ASP A 107 -16.34 35.25 -0.41
N HIS A 108 -15.42 34.31 -0.58
CA HIS A 108 -14.11 34.56 -1.20
C HIS A 108 -13.73 33.48 -2.23
N ASP A 109 -13.90 33.80 -3.51
CA ASP A 109 -13.76 32.86 -4.63
C ASP A 109 -12.37 32.22 -4.77
N ALA A 110 -11.29 32.90 -4.36
CA ALA A 110 -9.94 32.34 -4.44
C ALA A 110 -9.82 31.00 -3.68
N TYR A 111 -10.56 30.84 -2.57
CA TYR A 111 -10.57 29.59 -1.83
C TYR A 111 -11.23 28.45 -2.62
N ALA A 112 -12.33 28.71 -3.32
CA ALA A 112 -12.97 27.71 -4.19
C ALA A 112 -12.05 27.32 -5.36
N GLN A 113 -11.37 28.30 -5.97
CA GLN A 113 -10.41 28.05 -7.05
C GLN A 113 -9.25 27.17 -6.58
N MET A 114 -8.69 27.45 -5.41
CA MET A 114 -7.65 26.60 -4.83
C MET A 114 -8.18 25.20 -4.50
N ALA A 115 -9.35 25.08 -3.89
CA ALA A 115 -9.96 23.78 -3.59
C ALA A 115 -10.11 22.92 -4.86
N ALA A 116 -10.59 23.48 -5.97
CA ALA A 116 -10.69 22.80 -7.25
C ALA A 116 -9.31 22.38 -7.83
N LYS A 117 -8.27 23.22 -7.66
CA LYS A 117 -6.89 22.86 -8.03
C LYS A 117 -6.39 21.65 -7.22
N LEU A 118 -6.69 21.58 -5.93
CA LEU A 118 -6.29 20.46 -5.06
C LEU A 118 -7.01 19.17 -5.44
N ILE A 119 -8.31 19.22 -5.73
CA ILE A 119 -9.05 18.08 -6.30
C ILE A 119 -8.41 17.61 -7.60
N THR A 120 -8.11 18.54 -8.52
CA THR A 120 -7.45 18.20 -9.78
C THR A 120 -6.09 17.54 -9.57
N ARG A 121 -5.30 18.02 -8.59
CA ARG A 121 -4.01 17.42 -8.22
C ARG A 121 -4.19 16.01 -7.65
N ALA A 122 -5.10 15.83 -6.70
CA ALA A 122 -5.37 14.53 -6.08
C ALA A 122 -5.87 13.50 -7.11
N ARG A 123 -6.73 13.91 -8.06
CA ARG A 123 -7.23 13.01 -9.13
C ARG A 123 -6.11 12.42 -9.98
N ARG A 124 -5.00 13.12 -10.19
CA ARG A 124 -3.82 12.58 -10.90
C ARG A 124 -3.12 11.46 -10.12
N MET A 125 -3.44 11.30 -8.85
CA MET A 125 -2.92 10.26 -7.96
C MET A 125 -3.86 9.05 -7.85
N GLN A 126 -5.08 9.14 -8.42
CA GLN A 126 -6.02 8.02 -8.45
C GLN A 126 -5.54 6.96 -9.44
N ALA A 127 -5.34 5.74 -8.93
CA ALA A 127 -5.00 4.59 -9.74
C ALA A 127 -6.19 4.15 -10.61
N PRO A 128 -5.96 3.45 -11.73
CA PRO A 128 -7.04 2.91 -12.57
C PRO A 128 -8.03 2.01 -11.82
N GLY A 129 -7.58 1.34 -10.75
CA GLY A 129 -8.40 0.50 -9.88
C GLY A 129 -9.16 1.28 -8.79
N GLY A 130 -9.20 2.62 -8.88
CA GLY A 130 -10.03 3.47 -8.03
C GLY A 130 -9.37 3.96 -6.75
N SER A 131 -8.38 3.26 -6.19
CA SER A 131 -7.66 3.73 -5.00
C SER A 131 -6.81 4.97 -5.31
N PHE A 132 -6.53 5.80 -4.31
CA PHE A 132 -5.54 6.86 -4.45
C PHE A 132 -4.20 6.39 -3.90
N ASN A 133 -3.12 6.67 -4.64
CA ASN A 133 -1.78 6.55 -4.12
C ASN A 133 -1.62 7.53 -2.95
N TYR A 134 -1.04 7.10 -1.82
CA TYR A 134 -0.86 8.01 -0.67
C TYR A 134 0.00 9.23 -1.05
N MET A 135 1.22 9.03 -1.55
CA MET A 135 2.05 10.11 -2.09
C MET A 135 3.03 9.61 -3.15
N ARG A 136 3.33 10.43 -4.17
CA ARG A 136 4.45 10.20 -5.11
C ARG A 136 4.58 8.76 -5.65
N GLN A 137 3.48 8.19 -6.14
CA GLN A 137 3.40 6.81 -6.67
C GLN A 137 3.56 5.68 -5.63
N SER A 138 3.53 5.97 -4.33
CA SER A 138 3.37 4.93 -3.31
C SER A 138 2.06 4.18 -3.50
N GLY A 139 1.93 2.98 -2.94
CA GLY A 139 0.62 2.30 -2.93
C GLY A 139 -0.40 3.01 -2.06
N PRO A 140 -1.68 2.63 -2.19
CA PRO A 140 -2.75 3.10 -1.32
C PRO A 140 -2.54 2.56 0.09
N THR A 141 -2.80 3.39 1.11
CA THR A 141 -2.78 2.94 2.50
C THR A 141 -4.20 2.63 2.96
N PRO A 142 -4.51 1.42 3.46
CA PRO A 142 -5.85 1.03 3.92
C PRO A 142 -6.49 2.04 4.90
N LEU A 143 -5.67 2.61 5.79
CA LEU A 143 -6.05 3.65 6.74
C LEU A 143 -6.63 4.91 6.08
N TYR A 144 -6.10 5.32 4.92
CA TYR A 144 -6.44 6.59 4.29
C TYR A 144 -7.62 6.52 3.34
N TYR A 145 -8.03 5.32 2.92
CA TYR A 145 -9.22 5.15 2.10
C TYR A 145 -10.45 5.83 2.71
N GLY A 146 -10.69 5.61 4.02
CA GLY A 146 -11.81 6.24 4.71
C GLY A 146 -11.74 7.77 4.69
N PHE A 147 -10.54 8.35 4.87
CA PHE A 147 -10.34 9.79 4.84
C PHE A 147 -10.60 10.36 3.45
N GLU A 148 -10.04 9.73 2.42
CA GLU A 148 -10.20 10.15 1.03
C GLU A 148 -11.66 10.15 0.62
N VAL A 149 -12.37 9.04 0.82
CA VAL A 149 -13.79 8.96 0.44
C VAL A 149 -14.63 9.97 1.23
N THR A 150 -14.36 10.15 2.53
CA THR A 150 -15.14 11.06 3.39
C THR A 150 -15.00 12.51 2.95
N PHE A 151 -13.77 12.99 2.75
CA PHE A 151 -13.55 14.38 2.37
C PHE A 151 -13.92 14.64 0.91
N LEU A 152 -13.65 13.69 0.01
CA LEU A 152 -14.07 13.79 -1.38
C LEU A 152 -15.60 13.78 -1.50
N GLY A 153 -16.28 12.95 -0.70
CA GLY A 153 -17.73 12.92 -0.58
C GLY A 153 -18.30 14.23 -0.07
N ARG A 154 -17.69 14.82 0.97
CA ARG A 154 -18.13 16.12 1.47
C ARG A 154 -17.92 17.23 0.46
N TYR A 155 -16.78 17.27 -0.23
CA TYR A 155 -16.53 18.22 -1.30
C TYR A 155 -17.59 18.10 -2.40
N TYR A 156 -17.94 16.87 -2.81
CA TYR A 156 -19.03 16.63 -3.74
C TYR A 156 -20.38 17.19 -3.26
N MET A 157 -20.74 16.98 -1.99
CA MET A 157 -21.98 17.55 -1.44
C MET A 157 -22.02 19.09 -1.54
N LEU A 158 -20.86 19.74 -1.40
CA LEU A 158 -20.74 21.20 -1.44
C LEU A 158 -20.75 21.77 -2.88
N THR A 159 -20.21 21.03 -3.86
CA THR A 159 -19.96 21.57 -5.21
C THR A 159 -20.75 20.88 -6.33
N GLN A 160 -21.22 19.65 -6.10
CA GLN A 160 -21.81 18.76 -7.10
C GLN A 160 -20.88 18.52 -8.31
N ASP A 161 -19.56 18.60 -8.13
CA ASP A 161 -18.58 18.43 -9.20
C ASP A 161 -18.68 17.02 -9.83
N PRO A 162 -19.00 16.89 -11.14
CA PRO A 162 -19.12 15.59 -11.80
C PRO A 162 -17.80 14.81 -11.85
N GLN A 163 -16.66 15.50 -11.84
CA GLN A 163 -15.34 14.86 -11.80
C GLN A 163 -15.12 14.13 -10.48
N VAL A 164 -15.58 14.74 -9.40
CA VAL A 164 -15.53 14.18 -8.05
C VAL A 164 -16.48 12.99 -7.94
N ALA A 165 -17.69 13.10 -8.51
CA ALA A 165 -18.63 11.99 -8.58
C ALA A 165 -18.02 10.76 -9.28
N GLN A 166 -17.30 10.98 -10.39
CA GLN A 166 -16.60 9.90 -11.10
C GLN A 166 -15.50 9.27 -10.24
N SER A 167 -14.69 10.09 -9.55
CA SER A 167 -13.65 9.59 -8.66
C SER A 167 -14.21 8.78 -7.49
N LEU A 168 -15.30 9.24 -6.86
CA LEU A 168 -16.00 8.49 -5.79
C LEU A 168 -16.57 7.15 -6.28
N LYS A 169 -17.16 7.13 -7.48
CA LYS A 169 -17.63 5.88 -8.11
C LYS A 169 -16.48 4.91 -8.36
N ALA A 170 -15.35 5.41 -8.84
CA ALA A 170 -14.17 4.59 -9.07
C ALA A 170 -13.62 4.00 -7.76
N MET A 171 -13.64 4.73 -6.65
CA MET A 171 -13.17 4.22 -5.35
C MET A 171 -13.91 2.96 -4.86
N ALA A 172 -15.13 2.70 -5.34
CA ALA A 172 -15.88 1.49 -4.99
C ALA A 172 -15.19 0.21 -5.50
N THR A 173 -14.48 0.26 -6.64
CA THR A 173 -13.82 -0.93 -7.19
C THR A 173 -12.68 -1.43 -6.31
N PHE A 174 -12.07 -0.57 -5.50
CA PHE A 174 -11.07 -0.99 -4.51
C PHE A 174 -11.67 -1.87 -3.39
N ALA A 175 -12.99 -1.80 -3.14
CA ALA A 175 -13.65 -2.73 -2.22
C ALA A 175 -13.56 -4.19 -2.68
N GLN A 176 -13.40 -4.45 -3.98
CA GLN A 176 -13.22 -5.80 -4.53
C GLN A 176 -11.90 -6.43 -4.09
N ASP A 177 -10.93 -5.62 -3.67
CA ASP A 177 -9.64 -6.09 -3.18
C ASP A 177 -9.66 -6.42 -1.69
N VAL A 178 -10.77 -6.19 -0.99
CA VAL A 178 -10.90 -6.46 0.44
C VAL A 178 -10.99 -7.96 0.71
N GLN A 179 -10.37 -8.39 1.81
CA GLN A 179 -10.42 -9.76 2.31
C GLN A 179 -11.73 -10.03 3.06
N ALA A 180 -12.02 -11.29 3.36
CA ALA A 180 -13.28 -11.71 3.99
C ALA A 180 -13.51 -11.07 5.38
N ASN A 181 -12.44 -10.70 6.07
CA ASN A 181 -12.45 -10.00 7.35
C ASN A 181 -12.60 -8.47 7.25
N GLY A 182 -12.83 -7.91 6.05
CA GLY A 182 -12.98 -6.47 5.81
C GLY A 182 -11.67 -5.67 5.76
N MET A 183 -10.52 -6.34 5.68
CA MET A 183 -9.19 -5.73 5.58
C MET A 183 -8.67 -5.66 4.14
N TRP A 184 -7.94 -4.60 3.81
CA TRP A 184 -7.11 -4.57 2.60
C TRP A 184 -5.69 -5.02 2.89
N ASP A 185 -5.00 -5.44 1.84
CA ASP A 185 -3.57 -5.72 1.90
C ASP A 185 -2.76 -4.43 2.17
N GLY A 186 -1.75 -4.53 3.04
CA GLY A 186 -0.87 -3.44 3.43
C GLY A 186 0.53 -3.48 2.79
N ALA A 187 0.86 -4.48 1.97
CA ALA A 187 2.22 -4.67 1.44
C ALA A 187 2.63 -3.56 0.46
N SER A 188 1.67 -2.94 -0.23
CA SER A 188 1.95 -1.85 -1.17
C SER A 188 2.14 -0.48 -0.52
N THR A 189 1.84 -0.31 0.77
CA THR A 189 1.92 1.01 1.40
C THR A 189 3.38 1.44 1.53
N PRO A 190 3.69 2.74 1.68
CA PRO A 190 5.07 3.14 1.94
C PRO A 190 5.54 2.63 3.30
N TRP A 191 6.83 2.39 3.45
CA TRP A 191 7.46 1.79 4.63
C TRP A 191 7.04 2.44 5.98
N TRP A 192 6.90 3.77 6.04
CA TRP A 192 6.55 4.48 7.28
C TRP A 192 5.05 4.41 7.61
N LYS A 193 4.22 3.93 6.69
CA LYS A 193 2.78 3.68 6.88
C LYS A 193 2.40 2.21 6.69
N HIS A 194 3.39 1.32 6.56
CA HIS A 194 3.24 -0.13 6.48
C HIS A 194 2.52 -0.65 7.72
N ARG A 195 1.19 -0.65 7.66
CA ARG A 195 0.31 -1.08 8.75
C ARG A 195 -0.87 -1.81 8.15
N TRP A 196 -1.04 -3.05 8.59
CA TRP A 196 -2.16 -3.91 8.27
C TRP A 196 -3.30 -3.64 9.26
N GLN A 197 -3.80 -2.40 9.28
CA GLN A 197 -4.80 -1.94 10.25
C GLN A 197 -6.02 -1.33 9.55
N VAL A 198 -7.20 -1.51 10.15
CA VAL A 198 -8.32 -0.62 9.89
C VAL A 198 -8.09 0.70 10.62
N GLY A 199 -8.40 1.80 9.96
CA GLY A 199 -8.56 3.06 10.66
C GLY A 199 -9.00 4.16 9.72
N GLY A 200 -8.97 5.39 10.24
CA GLY A 200 -9.65 6.51 9.61
C GLY A 200 -11.18 6.37 9.70
N PRO A 201 -11.91 7.18 8.94
CA PRO A 201 -13.37 7.11 8.83
C PRO A 201 -13.88 5.74 8.34
N MET A 202 -14.25 4.87 9.27
CA MET A 202 -14.75 3.52 9.03
C MET A 202 -16.01 3.49 8.16
N HIS A 203 -16.93 4.45 8.33
CA HIS A 203 -18.17 4.51 7.53
C HIS A 203 -17.99 5.25 6.20
N GLY A 204 -16.79 5.77 5.87
CA GLY A 204 -16.56 6.48 4.62
C GLY A 204 -16.88 5.64 3.37
N ILE A 205 -16.74 4.32 3.47
CA ILE A 205 -17.09 3.37 2.39
C ILE A 205 -18.58 3.46 1.96
N GLU A 206 -19.49 3.90 2.84
CA GLU A 206 -20.90 4.13 2.51
C GLU A 206 -21.07 5.14 1.36
N ILE A 207 -20.18 6.13 1.28
CA ILE A 207 -20.21 7.14 0.23
C ILE A 207 -19.86 6.50 -1.12
N ALA A 208 -18.81 5.68 -1.17
CA ALA A 208 -18.44 4.96 -2.38
C ALA A 208 -19.53 3.97 -2.80
N ALA A 209 -20.13 3.24 -1.85
CA ALA A 209 -21.25 2.34 -2.10
C ALA A 209 -22.48 3.09 -2.63
N GLY A 210 -22.89 4.17 -1.97
CA GLY A 210 -24.03 5.00 -2.37
C GLY A 210 -23.89 5.63 -3.75
N MET A 211 -22.68 6.09 -4.09
CA MET A 211 -22.38 6.73 -5.38
C MET A 211 -22.30 5.73 -6.53
N SER A 212 -21.73 4.55 -6.30
CA SER A 212 -21.49 3.53 -7.33
C SER A 212 -22.63 2.52 -7.47
N ARG A 213 -23.44 2.34 -6.41
CA ARG A 213 -24.40 1.24 -6.27
C ARG A 213 -23.71 -0.14 -6.28
N ASP A 214 -22.42 -0.21 -5.94
CA ASP A 214 -21.63 -1.45 -5.98
C ASP A 214 -21.98 -2.38 -4.79
N PRO A 215 -22.36 -3.65 -5.05
CA PRO A 215 -22.74 -4.58 -3.99
C PRO A 215 -21.61 -4.97 -3.03
N ILE A 216 -20.34 -4.98 -3.50
CA ILE A 216 -19.19 -5.34 -2.66
C ILE A 216 -18.83 -4.19 -1.73
N ALA A 217 -18.83 -2.96 -2.25
CA ALA A 217 -18.67 -1.76 -1.43
C ALA A 217 -19.78 -1.66 -0.37
N ARG A 218 -21.03 -2.00 -0.73
CA ARG A 218 -22.15 -2.08 0.22
C ARG A 218 -21.93 -3.15 1.29
N ALA A 219 -21.44 -4.34 0.91
CA ALA A 219 -21.10 -5.39 1.87
C ALA A 219 -20.00 -4.96 2.84
N LEU A 220 -18.98 -4.26 2.36
CA LEU A 220 -17.92 -3.72 3.21
C LEU A 220 -18.45 -2.63 4.15
N ALA A 221 -19.33 -1.76 3.66
CA ALA A 221 -19.99 -0.75 4.47
C ALA A 221 -20.82 -1.36 5.61
N GLN A 222 -21.65 -2.35 5.30
CA GLN A 222 -22.41 -3.10 6.30
C GLN A 222 -21.49 -3.82 7.30
N TYR A 223 -20.40 -4.43 6.82
CA TYR A 223 -19.42 -5.09 7.68
C TYR A 223 -18.74 -4.11 8.65
N ARG A 224 -18.54 -2.86 8.24
CA ARG A 224 -17.90 -1.82 9.06
C ARG A 224 -18.85 -1.09 10.01
N LEU A 225 -20.16 -1.17 9.78
CA LEU A 225 -21.19 -0.44 10.54
C LEU A 225 -21.09 -0.58 12.08
N PRO A 226 -20.74 -1.75 12.66
CA PRO A 226 -20.60 -1.84 14.12
C PRO A 226 -19.30 -1.20 14.68
N SER A 227 -18.41 -0.67 13.85
CA SER A 227 -17.17 -0.03 14.30
C SER A 227 -17.45 1.35 14.91
N GLN A 228 -16.81 1.65 16.04
CA GLN A 228 -16.87 2.99 16.63
C GLN A 228 -16.02 3.98 15.83
N GLN A 229 -16.52 5.20 15.68
CA GLN A 229 -15.79 6.34 15.14
C GLN A 229 -16.43 7.65 15.62
N PRO A 230 -15.70 8.79 15.57
CA PRO A 230 -16.28 10.10 15.82
C PRO A 230 -17.54 10.34 14.96
N TYR A 231 -18.58 10.90 15.57
CA TYR A 231 -19.87 11.11 14.91
C TYR A 231 -19.76 11.98 13.65
N TYR A 232 -18.87 12.98 13.67
CA TYR A 232 -18.59 13.84 12.53
C TYR A 232 -18.31 13.08 11.23
N PHE A 233 -17.52 12.00 11.29
CA PHE A 233 -17.23 11.18 10.11
C PHE A 233 -18.44 10.38 9.63
N SER A 234 -19.31 9.95 10.56
CA SER A 234 -20.56 9.26 10.20
C SER A 234 -21.57 10.21 9.58
N TYR A 235 -21.53 11.50 9.94
CA TYR A 235 -22.49 12.48 9.47
C TYR A 235 -22.45 12.65 7.94
N ILE A 236 -21.27 12.69 7.34
CA ILE A 236 -21.12 12.81 5.88
C ILE A 236 -21.63 11.52 5.20
N ALA A 237 -21.23 10.37 5.73
CA ALA A 237 -21.58 9.05 5.18
C ALA A 237 -23.09 8.80 5.16
N MET A 238 -23.85 9.31 6.14
CA MET A 238 -25.29 9.06 6.24
C MET A 238 -26.08 9.49 5.00
N TYR A 239 -25.65 10.57 4.33
CA TYR A 239 -26.35 11.12 3.16
C TYR A 239 -26.20 10.26 1.89
N PHE A 240 -25.31 9.28 1.92
CA PHE A 240 -25.09 8.36 0.81
C PHE A 240 -25.64 6.95 1.12
N TRP A 241 -26.15 6.74 2.33
CA TRP A 241 -26.73 5.46 2.70
C TRP A 241 -27.97 5.16 1.86
N ASP A 242 -28.03 3.93 1.34
CA ASP A 242 -29.18 3.43 0.61
C ASP A 242 -29.35 1.93 0.89
N GLY A 243 -30.40 1.60 1.63
CA GLY A 243 -30.74 0.23 2.00
C GLY A 243 -31.24 -0.64 0.84
N THR A 244 -31.46 -0.07 -0.36
CA THR A 244 -31.90 -0.82 -1.55
C THR A 244 -30.74 -1.42 -2.35
N ILE A 245 -29.49 -1.03 -2.06
CA ILE A 245 -28.32 -1.58 -2.73
C ILE A 245 -28.13 -3.04 -2.30
N PRO A 246 -28.03 -4.00 -3.24
CA PRO A 246 -27.77 -5.39 -2.90
C PRO A 246 -26.47 -5.56 -2.10
N VAL A 247 -26.44 -6.52 -1.19
CA VAL A 247 -25.25 -6.82 -0.37
C VAL A 247 -24.52 -7.99 -0.99
N GLY A 248 -23.31 -7.75 -1.50
CA GLY A 248 -22.45 -8.78 -2.09
C GLY A 248 -21.62 -9.56 -1.05
N GLN A 249 -20.63 -10.31 -1.53
CA GLN A 249 -19.78 -11.17 -0.69
C GLN A 249 -18.33 -10.64 -0.65
N LEU A 250 -17.78 -10.48 0.55
CA LEU A 250 -16.39 -10.07 0.74
C LEU A 250 -15.43 -11.24 0.57
N GLY A 251 -14.18 -10.95 0.20
CA GLY A 251 -13.10 -11.92 0.25
C GLY A 251 -13.15 -13.01 -0.82
N GLN A 252 -13.85 -12.78 -1.95
CA GLN A 252 -13.85 -13.71 -3.07
C GLN A 252 -12.42 -13.97 -3.57
N ASP A 253 -12.21 -15.18 -4.09
CA ASP A 253 -10.98 -15.57 -4.78
C ASP A 253 -10.72 -14.63 -5.95
N ILE A 254 -9.45 -14.28 -6.14
CA ILE A 254 -9.01 -13.34 -7.17
C ILE A 254 -7.69 -13.78 -7.77
N LEU A 255 -7.56 -13.56 -9.07
CA LEU A 255 -6.32 -13.73 -9.79
C LEU A 255 -6.26 -12.65 -10.87
N LYS A 256 -5.51 -11.57 -10.61
CA LYS A 256 -5.47 -10.42 -11.53
C LYS A 256 -4.18 -9.62 -11.38
N TYR A 257 -3.88 -8.82 -12.40
CA TYR A 257 -2.99 -7.69 -12.23
C TYR A 257 -3.78 -6.59 -11.52
N ASN A 258 -3.38 -6.24 -10.31
CA ASN A 258 -4.06 -5.24 -9.50
C ASN A 258 -3.40 -3.87 -9.68
N THR A 259 -4.10 -2.97 -10.38
CA THR A 259 -3.62 -1.61 -10.64
C THR A 259 -3.54 -0.73 -9.38
N ASN A 260 -4.28 -1.05 -8.32
CA ASN A 260 -4.15 -0.35 -7.02
C ASN A 260 -2.80 -0.65 -6.38
N TYR A 261 -2.38 -1.93 -6.43
CA TYR A 261 -1.10 -2.38 -5.87
C TYR A 261 0.07 -2.31 -6.86
N GLY A 262 -0.19 -2.05 -8.15
CA GLY A 262 0.86 -1.96 -9.17
C GLY A 262 1.52 -3.29 -9.51
N GLY A 263 0.81 -4.41 -9.28
CA GLY A 263 1.35 -5.75 -9.47
C GLY A 263 0.34 -6.88 -9.32
N PRO A 264 0.77 -8.14 -9.46
CA PRO A 264 -0.09 -9.32 -9.36
C PRO A 264 -0.71 -9.48 -7.98
N HIS A 265 -1.96 -9.95 -7.95
CA HIS A 265 -2.70 -10.26 -6.74
C HIS A 265 -3.42 -11.61 -6.93
N LEU A 266 -3.13 -12.54 -6.03
CA LEU A 266 -3.75 -13.85 -5.94
C LEU A 266 -4.45 -13.99 -4.58
N ARG A 267 -5.66 -14.53 -4.59
CA ARG A 267 -6.35 -15.02 -3.39
C ARG A 267 -7.03 -16.33 -3.73
N SER A 268 -6.80 -17.35 -2.91
CA SER A 268 -7.49 -18.63 -2.98
C SER A 268 -7.79 -19.16 -1.59
N ASN A 269 -9.06 -19.39 -1.27
CA ASN A 269 -9.50 -20.02 -0.02
C ASN A 269 -8.93 -19.34 1.25
N GLY A 270 -8.89 -18.01 1.27
CA GLY A 270 -8.38 -17.22 2.41
C GLY A 270 -6.85 -17.05 2.46
N TRP A 271 -6.09 -17.74 1.61
CA TRP A 271 -4.68 -17.42 1.34
C TRP A 271 -4.60 -16.30 0.31
N GLN A 272 -3.85 -15.25 0.62
CA GLN A 272 -3.65 -14.11 -0.26
C GLN A 272 -2.17 -13.81 -0.44
N VAL A 273 -1.79 -13.47 -1.67
CA VAL A 273 -0.47 -12.95 -2.02
C VAL A 273 -0.61 -11.71 -2.90
N VAL A 274 0.09 -10.64 -2.53
CA VAL A 274 0.23 -9.42 -3.32
C VAL A 274 1.71 -9.19 -3.61
N MET A 275 2.04 -8.94 -4.87
CA MET A 275 3.40 -8.62 -5.32
C MET A 275 3.46 -7.17 -5.81
N PRO A 276 3.60 -6.18 -4.90
CA PRO A 276 3.42 -4.77 -5.25
C PRO A 276 4.59 -4.21 -6.07
N GLY A 277 4.25 -3.34 -7.03
CA GLY A 277 5.20 -2.53 -7.79
C GLY A 277 4.92 -1.05 -7.57
N LYS A 278 5.27 -0.53 -6.38
CA LYS A 278 4.98 0.84 -5.93
C LYS A 278 6.19 1.50 -5.29
N ALA A 279 6.19 2.82 -5.24
CA ALA A 279 7.29 3.56 -4.65
C ALA A 279 7.31 3.41 -3.12
N PHE A 280 8.51 3.50 -2.54
CA PHE A 280 8.77 3.50 -1.10
C PHE A 280 8.34 2.24 -0.34
N VAL A 281 8.03 1.17 -1.05
CA VAL A 281 7.82 -0.14 -0.43
C VAL A 281 9.16 -0.72 0.00
N ASP A 282 9.17 -1.46 1.11
CA ASP A 282 10.33 -2.22 1.57
C ASP A 282 10.51 -3.54 0.80
N THR A 283 9.46 -3.98 0.10
CA THR A 283 9.37 -5.34 -0.44
C THR A 283 8.57 -5.39 -1.74
N GLY A 284 8.88 -6.38 -2.58
CA GLY A 284 8.06 -6.80 -3.71
C GLY A 284 7.04 -7.90 -3.38
N ILE A 285 6.80 -8.22 -2.09
CA ILE A 285 5.88 -9.30 -1.68
C ILE A 285 5.15 -9.00 -0.36
N GLY A 286 3.88 -9.40 -0.28
CA GLY A 286 3.15 -9.56 0.97
C GLY A 286 2.21 -10.76 0.88
N ALA A 287 1.93 -11.39 2.02
CA ALA A 287 1.03 -12.52 2.07
C ALA A 287 0.22 -12.56 3.36
N SER A 288 -1.00 -13.11 3.29
CA SER A 288 -1.84 -13.23 4.47
C SER A 288 -2.81 -14.39 4.40
N ILE A 289 -3.27 -14.77 5.59
CA ILE A 289 -4.25 -15.83 5.80
C ILE A 289 -5.39 -15.21 6.58
N VAL A 290 -6.59 -15.30 6.01
CA VAL A 290 -7.84 -14.89 6.65
C VAL A 290 -8.80 -16.06 6.63
N ARG A 291 -9.05 -16.63 7.82
CA ARG A 291 -10.17 -17.54 8.03
C ARG A 291 -11.31 -16.74 8.66
N SER A 292 -12.52 -16.92 8.15
CA SER A 292 -13.63 -15.95 8.21
C SER A 292 -14.25 -15.68 9.59
N THR A 293 -13.59 -16.01 10.70
CA THR A 293 -14.17 -15.92 12.06
C THR A 293 -13.85 -14.61 12.78
N ASP A 294 -12.67 -14.03 12.54
CA ASP A 294 -12.21 -12.90 13.35
C ASP A 294 -12.21 -11.57 12.56
N ARG A 295 -12.78 -10.54 13.18
CA ARG A 295 -12.98 -9.23 12.56
C ARG A 295 -11.71 -8.40 12.62
N TYR A 296 -11.24 -7.94 11.45
CA TYR A 296 -10.04 -7.11 11.29
C TYR A 296 -8.75 -7.75 11.82
N SER A 297 -8.67 -9.08 11.80
CA SER A 297 -7.48 -9.82 12.19
C SER A 297 -7.06 -10.78 11.10
N PHE A 298 -5.84 -11.27 11.20
CA PHE A 298 -5.27 -12.26 10.32
C PHE A 298 -4.91 -13.47 11.16
N ASP A 299 -4.97 -14.66 10.58
CA ASP A 299 -4.45 -15.87 11.21
C ASP A 299 -2.92 -15.91 11.13
N GLY A 300 -2.37 -15.23 10.13
CA GLY A 300 -0.94 -15.14 9.83
C GLY A 300 -0.73 -14.20 8.66
N TYR A 301 0.33 -13.38 8.70
CA TYR A 301 0.70 -12.57 7.55
C TYR A 301 2.20 -12.30 7.50
N LEU A 302 2.72 -12.24 6.27
CA LEU A 302 4.03 -11.75 5.91
C LEU A 302 3.87 -10.31 5.44
N GLN A 303 4.35 -9.37 6.25
CA GLN A 303 4.30 -7.96 5.91
C GLN A 303 5.40 -7.56 4.95
N THR A 304 6.62 -8.04 5.20
CA THR A 304 7.82 -7.67 4.45
C THR A 304 8.79 -8.85 4.39
N ALA A 305 9.35 -9.09 3.20
CA ALA A 305 10.62 -9.80 3.02
C ALA A 305 11.55 -8.93 2.16
N ALA A 306 12.73 -8.62 2.69
CA ALA A 306 13.67 -7.68 2.09
C ALA A 306 15.13 -8.12 2.28
N ILE A 307 16.04 -7.46 1.55
CA ILE A 307 17.47 -7.41 1.87
C ILE A 307 17.80 -5.95 2.15
N ASP A 308 18.18 -5.68 3.38
CA ASP A 308 18.63 -4.38 3.84
C ASP A 308 20.14 -4.28 3.65
N VAL A 309 20.60 -3.19 3.03
CA VAL A 309 22.03 -2.86 2.98
C VAL A 309 22.34 -2.06 4.24
N VAL A 310 23.02 -2.66 5.22
CA VAL A 310 23.22 -2.09 6.55
C VAL A 310 24.62 -1.49 6.69
N SER A 311 24.70 -0.24 7.12
CA SER A 311 25.96 0.43 7.47
C SER A 311 26.70 -0.32 8.59
N PRO A 312 28.05 -0.40 8.57
CA PRO A 312 28.88 -1.04 9.59
C PRO A 312 28.56 -0.57 11.01
N GLU A 313 28.22 0.71 11.18
CA GLU A 313 27.92 1.34 12.46
C GLU A 313 26.62 0.84 13.12
N ASN A 314 25.81 0.10 12.37
CA ASN A 314 24.49 -0.40 12.78
C ASN A 314 24.34 -1.92 12.64
N MET A 315 25.41 -2.67 12.41
CA MET A 315 25.33 -4.12 12.19
C MET A 315 24.77 -4.91 13.37
N ASP A 316 24.91 -4.44 14.60
CA ASP A 316 24.45 -5.17 15.81
C ASP A 316 23.26 -4.49 16.52
N LYS A 317 22.74 -3.41 15.94
CA LYS A 317 21.65 -2.64 16.57
C LYS A 317 20.32 -3.06 15.97
N PRO A 318 19.33 -3.43 16.80
CA PRO A 318 17.98 -3.62 16.32
C PRO A 318 17.53 -2.35 15.60
N TYR A 319 16.92 -2.59 14.46
CA TYR A 319 16.50 -1.61 13.49
C TYR A 319 15.80 -0.39 14.12
N ALA A 320 16.47 0.77 14.14
CA ALA A 320 15.85 2.06 14.45
C ALA A 320 15.86 2.93 13.19
N ARG A 321 14.75 2.92 12.44
CA ARG A 321 14.51 3.91 11.38
C ARG A 321 14.79 5.33 11.93
N PRO A 322 15.53 6.21 11.24
CA PRO A 322 15.98 6.16 9.84
C PRO A 322 17.48 5.90 9.62
N ASN A 323 18.24 5.48 10.64
CA ASN A 323 19.71 5.56 10.57
C ASN A 323 20.34 4.24 10.09
N GLY A 324 20.64 4.15 8.79
CA GLY A 324 21.73 3.30 8.28
C GLY A 324 21.38 2.02 7.52
N ALA A 325 20.13 1.82 7.08
CA ALA A 325 19.76 0.74 6.16
C ALA A 325 19.26 1.31 4.83
N TYR A 326 19.57 0.67 3.71
CA TYR A 326 19.00 0.98 2.39
C TYR A 326 18.11 -0.17 1.96
N MET A 327 16.84 0.10 1.67
CA MET A 327 15.90 -0.95 1.20
C MET A 327 14.71 -0.44 0.39
N VAL A 328 14.49 0.88 0.33
CA VAL A 328 13.26 1.40 -0.30
C VAL A 328 13.42 1.46 -1.81
N VAL A 329 12.38 1.02 -2.52
CA VAL A 329 12.24 1.23 -3.97
C VAL A 329 12.02 2.72 -4.22
N PRO A 330 12.92 3.42 -4.93
CA PRO A 330 12.71 4.84 -5.24
C PRO A 330 11.63 5.00 -6.33
N ALA A 331 10.92 6.14 -6.31
CA ALA A 331 9.74 6.35 -7.16
C ALA A 331 10.08 6.26 -8.66
N GLU A 332 11.25 6.76 -9.05
CA GLU A 332 11.74 6.72 -10.41
C GLU A 332 12.08 5.31 -10.91
N GLN A 333 12.23 4.30 -10.04
CA GLN A 333 12.56 2.92 -10.44
C GLN A 333 11.38 1.95 -10.36
N VAL A 334 10.19 2.42 -9.96
CA VAL A 334 8.98 1.58 -9.89
C VAL A 334 8.67 0.89 -11.23
N HIS A 335 8.96 1.57 -12.34
CA HIS A 335 8.77 1.05 -13.69
C HIS A 335 9.67 -0.14 -14.05
N ALA A 336 10.67 -0.47 -13.22
CA ALA A 336 11.51 -1.66 -13.37
C ALA A 336 10.80 -2.95 -12.90
N HIS A 337 9.66 -2.84 -12.20
CA HIS A 337 8.87 -3.99 -11.78
C HIS A 337 8.32 -4.76 -12.99
N ARG A 338 8.36 -6.09 -12.91
CA ARG A 338 7.83 -7.04 -13.90
C ARG A 338 6.82 -7.96 -13.24
N SER A 339 5.79 -8.34 -13.99
CA SER A 339 4.61 -8.97 -13.41
C SER A 339 3.92 -9.87 -14.39
N ILE A 340 3.70 -11.12 -14.01
CA ILE A 340 2.96 -12.11 -14.80
C ILE A 340 1.83 -12.68 -13.95
N VAL A 341 0.66 -12.81 -14.56
CA VAL A 341 -0.51 -13.50 -13.99
C VAL A 341 -0.79 -14.67 -14.91
N GLY A 342 -0.53 -15.87 -14.41
CA GLY A 342 -0.81 -17.12 -15.11
C GLY A 342 -2.25 -17.59 -14.91
N GLU A 343 -2.50 -18.87 -15.19
CA GLU A 343 -3.84 -19.47 -15.06
C GLU A 343 -4.27 -19.68 -13.60
N ASN A 344 -3.32 -20.00 -12.72
CA ASN A 344 -3.56 -20.28 -11.29
C ASN A 344 -2.38 -19.83 -10.41
N TRP A 345 -1.49 -19.00 -10.94
CA TRP A 345 -0.28 -18.54 -10.29
C TRP A 345 0.02 -17.09 -10.68
N ILE A 346 0.86 -16.43 -9.89
CA ILE A 346 1.40 -15.10 -10.15
C ILE A 346 2.91 -15.12 -9.99
N ALA A 347 3.60 -14.23 -10.70
CA ALA A 347 5.03 -14.03 -10.56
C ALA A 347 5.39 -12.55 -10.69
N SER A 348 6.42 -12.13 -9.96
CA SER A 348 6.98 -10.80 -10.08
C SER A 348 8.49 -10.81 -10.04
N ALA A 349 9.07 -9.76 -10.61
CA ALA A 349 10.49 -9.52 -10.49
C ALA A 349 10.77 -8.02 -10.42
N MET A 350 11.84 -7.65 -9.73
CA MET A 350 12.28 -6.27 -9.68
C MET A 350 13.79 -6.20 -9.51
N VAL A 351 14.40 -5.23 -10.19
CA VAL A 351 15.78 -4.79 -9.93
C VAL A 351 15.70 -3.31 -9.57
N PHE A 352 16.38 -2.90 -8.51
CA PHE A 352 16.41 -1.52 -8.06
C PHE A 352 17.66 -1.22 -7.23
N ASP A 353 17.97 0.06 -7.11
CA ASP A 353 19.06 0.56 -6.28
C ASP A 353 18.46 1.06 -4.96
N PRO A 354 18.63 0.30 -3.86
CA PRO A 354 18.02 0.65 -2.59
C PRO A 354 18.51 2.02 -2.10
N ARG A 355 17.59 2.83 -1.57
CA ARG A 355 17.90 4.15 -0.97
C ARG A 355 17.74 4.11 0.54
N MET A 356 18.37 5.07 1.24
CA MET A 356 18.04 5.31 2.64
C MET A 356 16.56 5.69 2.77
N PRO A 357 15.84 5.21 3.79
CA PRO A 357 14.48 5.59 4.09
C PRO A 357 14.31 7.12 4.19
N TYR A 358 13.35 7.66 3.45
CA TYR A 358 12.99 9.08 3.48
C TYR A 358 11.47 9.26 3.39
N TYR A 359 10.94 10.32 4.01
CA TYR A 359 9.51 10.59 4.11
C TYR A 359 8.93 11.25 2.86
N GLY A 360 9.28 10.73 1.68
CA GLY A 360 8.81 11.24 0.40
C GLY A 360 9.19 12.72 0.13
N ASN A 361 10.33 13.19 0.65
CA ASN A 361 10.91 14.50 0.36
C ASN A 361 11.29 14.65 -1.14
N ALA A 362 11.38 15.90 -1.64
CA ALA A 362 11.67 16.21 -3.06
C ALA A 362 12.96 15.54 -3.60
N GLY A 363 14.04 15.57 -2.82
CA GLY A 363 15.28 14.86 -3.15
C GLY A 363 15.29 13.45 -2.56
N ALA A 364 15.34 12.45 -3.44
CA ALA A 364 15.66 11.09 -3.03
C ALA A 364 17.15 11.02 -2.63
N PRO A 365 17.52 10.33 -1.53
CA PRO A 365 18.92 10.05 -1.21
C PRO A 365 19.62 9.28 -2.35
N PRO A 366 20.94 9.39 -2.51
CA PRO A 366 21.72 8.60 -3.48
C PRO A 366 21.66 7.07 -3.18
N SER A 367 21.90 6.23 -4.19
CA SER A 367 21.90 4.75 -4.09
C SER A 367 23.18 4.16 -3.53
N ASN A 368 24.26 4.94 -3.52
CA ASN A 368 25.54 4.59 -2.92
C ASN A 368 26.14 3.25 -3.42
N GLY A 369 25.86 2.88 -4.68
CA GLY A 369 26.50 1.78 -5.42
C GLY A 369 26.01 0.37 -5.05
N HIS A 370 24.89 0.23 -4.35
CA HIS A 370 24.28 -1.07 -4.09
C HIS A 370 23.09 -1.31 -5.03
N HIS A 371 22.89 -2.58 -5.36
CA HIS A 371 21.78 -3.06 -6.18
C HIS A 371 21.06 -4.21 -5.47
N THR A 372 19.77 -4.34 -5.74
CA THR A 372 18.94 -5.43 -5.24
C THR A 372 18.09 -5.99 -6.37
N ALA A 373 18.00 -7.32 -6.43
CA ALA A 373 17.05 -8.01 -7.28
C ALA A 373 16.17 -8.95 -6.46
N GLN A 374 14.90 -9.03 -6.83
CA GLN A 374 13.92 -9.91 -6.22
C GLN A 374 13.16 -10.66 -7.31
N LEU A 375 12.88 -11.95 -7.06
CA LEU A 375 12.12 -12.82 -7.96
C LEU A 375 11.14 -13.63 -7.12
N TRP A 376 9.84 -13.52 -7.43
CA TRP A 376 8.77 -14.12 -6.66
C TRP A 376 7.81 -14.91 -7.53
N PHE A 377 7.28 -16.00 -6.96
CA PHE A 377 6.25 -16.87 -7.50
C PHE A 377 5.24 -17.17 -6.39
N ALA A 378 3.95 -17.23 -6.73
CA ALA A 378 2.95 -17.74 -5.81
C ALA A 378 1.80 -18.40 -6.54
N ASP A 379 1.15 -19.35 -5.87
CA ASP A 379 -0.10 -19.97 -6.29
C ASP A 379 -1.05 -20.12 -5.09
N GLY A 380 -2.16 -20.84 -5.29
CA GLY A 380 -3.16 -21.07 -4.26
C GLY A 380 -2.69 -21.85 -3.03
N LYS A 381 -1.46 -22.38 -3.00
CA LYS A 381 -0.95 -23.18 -1.86
C LYS A 381 0.29 -22.61 -1.20
N GLY A 382 0.91 -21.56 -1.77
CA GLY A 382 2.07 -20.92 -1.16
C GLY A 382 2.80 -19.98 -2.09
N LEU A 383 3.85 -19.38 -1.55
CA LEU A 383 4.78 -18.51 -2.27
C LEU A 383 6.21 -19.00 -2.13
N ALA A 384 7.02 -18.58 -3.09
CA ALA A 384 8.44 -18.88 -3.19
C ALA A 384 9.13 -17.67 -3.83
N GLY A 385 10.31 -17.31 -3.33
CA GLY A 385 11.12 -16.31 -3.99
C GLY A 385 12.56 -16.30 -3.55
N TRP A 386 13.32 -15.46 -4.24
CA TRP A 386 14.73 -15.26 -3.99
C TRP A 386 15.06 -13.78 -4.06
N LEU A 387 15.80 -13.31 -3.07
CA LEU A 387 16.33 -11.95 -3.04
C LEU A 387 17.85 -12.03 -3.11
N ILE A 388 18.47 -11.11 -3.85
CA ILE A 388 19.91 -10.90 -3.86
C ILE A 388 20.26 -9.42 -3.77
N SER A 389 21.42 -9.13 -3.20
CA SER A 389 22.06 -7.83 -3.29
C SER A 389 23.52 -7.99 -3.72
N TRP A 390 23.99 -7.05 -4.54
CA TRP A 390 25.39 -6.92 -4.93
C TRP A 390 25.77 -5.44 -4.95
N LYS A 391 27.07 -5.16 -5.06
CA LYS A 391 27.60 -3.81 -5.00
C LYS A 391 28.61 -3.55 -6.11
N ASP A 392 28.69 -2.29 -6.53
CA ASP A 392 29.75 -1.75 -7.38
C ASP A 392 31.09 -1.72 -6.63
N ALA A 393 32.18 -1.52 -7.37
CA ALA A 393 33.53 -1.44 -6.81
C ALA A 393 33.74 -0.21 -5.90
N ASP A 394 33.04 0.88 -6.15
CA ASP A 394 33.09 2.15 -5.41
C ASP A 394 31.92 2.33 -4.44
N ALA A 395 31.09 1.30 -4.26
CA ALA A 395 29.96 1.33 -3.36
C ALA A 395 30.40 1.57 -1.90
N ILE A 396 29.51 2.14 -1.10
CA ILE A 396 29.77 2.33 0.32
C ILE A 396 30.01 0.97 1.01
N SER A 397 30.90 0.97 2.00
CA SER A 397 31.13 -0.20 2.85
C SER A 397 29.89 -0.46 3.69
N ALA A 398 29.05 -1.40 3.26
CA ALA A 398 27.82 -1.81 3.91
C ALA A 398 27.52 -3.28 3.62
N VAL A 399 26.82 -3.96 4.53
CA VAL A 399 26.59 -5.40 4.50
C VAL A 399 25.13 -5.69 4.15
N PRO A 400 24.84 -6.50 3.11
CA PRO A 400 23.51 -7.01 2.86
C PRO A 400 23.04 -7.94 4.00
N ARG A 401 21.82 -7.72 4.48
CA ARG A 401 21.19 -8.54 5.53
C ARG A 401 19.74 -8.80 5.19
N GLY A 402 19.29 -10.04 5.27
CA GLY A 402 17.88 -10.35 5.07
C GLY A 402 17.04 -9.86 6.25
N TYR A 403 15.85 -9.36 5.93
CA TYR A 403 14.87 -8.88 6.91
C TYR A 403 13.49 -9.46 6.59
N ILE A 404 12.83 -9.99 7.61
CA ILE A 404 11.46 -10.51 7.51
C ILE A 404 10.63 -9.90 8.64
N ASN A 405 9.45 -9.38 8.29
CA ASN A 405 8.48 -8.83 9.24
C ASN A 405 7.14 -9.56 9.13
N LEU A 406 6.63 -10.03 10.27
CA LEU A 406 5.49 -10.93 10.37
C LEU A 406 4.37 -10.33 11.23
N GLY A 407 3.19 -10.92 11.13
CA GLY A 407 2.01 -10.45 11.87
C GLY A 407 1.92 -10.87 13.32
N HIS A 408 2.42 -12.07 13.62
CA HIS A 408 2.39 -12.69 14.94
C HIS A 408 3.80 -12.97 15.42
N GLN A 409 3.88 -13.41 16.67
CA GLN A 409 5.13 -13.85 17.25
C GLN A 409 5.79 -14.93 16.37
N ALA A 410 7.04 -14.69 15.98
CA ALA A 410 7.85 -15.61 15.22
C ALA A 410 8.42 -16.70 16.13
N VAL A 411 8.24 -17.96 15.73
CA VAL A 411 8.90 -19.11 16.34
C VAL A 411 9.87 -19.70 15.32
N ILE A 412 11.16 -19.52 15.57
CA ILE A 412 12.24 -20.06 14.73
C ILE A 412 12.57 -21.47 15.22
N SER A 413 12.64 -22.41 14.29
CA SER A 413 13.01 -23.81 14.52
C SER A 413 14.17 -24.23 13.63
N GLY A 414 14.66 -25.46 13.81
CA GLY A 414 15.81 -25.96 13.05
C GLY A 414 15.62 -25.89 11.52
N ASN A 415 16.73 -25.77 10.79
CA ASN A 415 16.78 -25.72 9.33
C ASN A 415 16.07 -24.50 8.70
N GLY A 416 16.03 -23.37 9.41
CA GLY A 416 15.47 -22.12 8.88
C GLY A 416 13.94 -22.09 8.76
N ASN A 417 13.26 -23.01 9.44
CA ASN A 417 11.80 -23.05 9.49
C ASN A 417 11.28 -22.06 10.53
N ILE A 418 10.27 -21.27 10.15
CA ILE A 418 9.66 -20.23 10.97
C ILE A 418 8.14 -20.44 10.96
N THR A 419 7.50 -20.22 12.10
CA THR A 419 6.03 -20.16 12.19
C THR A 419 5.60 -18.84 12.82
N SER A 420 4.47 -18.29 12.36
CA SER A 420 3.89 -17.05 12.88
C SER A 420 2.36 -17.09 12.71
N GLY A 421 1.67 -17.50 13.78
CA GLY A 421 0.25 -17.89 13.67
C GLY A 421 0.11 -19.11 12.76
N ASN A 422 -0.85 -19.09 11.85
CA ASN A 422 -1.08 -20.16 10.87
C ASN A 422 -0.23 -20.01 9.58
N LEU A 423 0.81 -19.17 9.62
CA LEU A 423 1.75 -18.98 8.52
C LEU A 423 3.04 -19.73 8.82
N HIS A 424 3.42 -20.61 7.90
CA HIS A 424 4.71 -21.26 7.89
C HIS A 424 5.64 -20.61 6.88
N LEU A 425 6.92 -20.50 7.21
CA LEU A 425 7.96 -20.02 6.31
C LEU A 425 9.21 -20.91 6.40
N GLN A 426 9.98 -20.94 5.33
CA GLN A 426 11.31 -21.54 5.32
C GLN A 426 12.30 -20.63 4.60
N VAL A 427 13.37 -20.28 5.31
CA VAL A 427 14.53 -19.55 4.78
C VAL A 427 15.58 -20.55 4.30
N SER A 428 16.14 -20.31 3.12
CA SER A 428 17.15 -21.19 2.51
C SER A 428 18.22 -20.39 1.77
N GLY A 429 19.35 -21.02 1.47
CA GLY A 429 20.43 -20.45 0.68
C GLY A 429 21.81 -20.73 1.25
N SER A 430 22.80 -20.83 0.38
CA SER A 430 24.20 -21.07 0.76
C SER A 430 24.81 -19.91 1.55
N ASP A 431 24.27 -18.70 1.37
CA ASP A 431 24.77 -17.51 2.04
C ASP A 431 24.15 -17.36 3.44
N VAL A 432 23.09 -18.11 3.78
CA VAL A 432 22.42 -18.01 5.08
C VAL A 432 23.26 -18.66 6.16
N GLN A 433 23.80 -17.86 7.07
CA GLN A 433 24.60 -18.33 8.21
C GLN A 433 23.78 -18.52 9.47
N GLN A 434 22.88 -17.58 9.74
CA GLN A 434 22.10 -17.55 10.97
C GLN A 434 20.78 -16.83 10.76
N ILE A 435 19.76 -17.24 11.50
CA ILE A 435 18.47 -16.56 11.56
C ILE A 435 18.22 -16.19 13.03
N THR A 436 17.93 -14.92 13.29
CA THR A 436 17.73 -14.39 14.65
C THR A 436 16.44 -13.59 14.74
N ALA A 437 15.71 -13.78 15.83
CA ALA A 437 14.59 -12.89 16.15
C ALA A 437 15.17 -11.59 16.74
N ILE A 438 14.71 -10.46 16.21
CA ILE A 438 15.06 -9.12 16.71
C ILE A 438 14.09 -8.74 17.83
N ASP A 439 12.80 -8.98 17.57
CA ASP A 439 11.69 -8.83 18.50
C ASP A 439 10.68 -9.95 18.23
N GLU A 440 9.45 -9.80 18.75
CA GLU A 440 8.41 -10.80 18.57
C GLU A 440 8.06 -11.03 17.09
N LYS A 441 8.17 -10.04 16.20
CA LYS A 441 7.63 -10.10 14.83
C LYS A 441 8.68 -9.97 13.73
N GLN A 442 9.88 -9.52 14.08
CA GLN A 442 10.94 -9.17 13.16
C GLN A 442 12.10 -10.14 13.26
N ILE A 443 12.62 -10.55 12.10
CA ILE A 443 13.66 -11.56 11.97
C ILE A 443 14.78 -11.02 11.08
N TRP A 444 16.02 -11.25 11.50
CA TRP A 444 17.20 -11.10 10.66
C TRP A 444 17.65 -12.44 10.07
N VAL A 445 18.00 -12.41 8.80
CA VAL A 445 18.69 -13.48 8.09
C VAL A 445 20.12 -12.99 7.85
N HIS A 446 21.05 -13.47 8.66
CA HIS A 446 22.46 -13.16 8.55
C HIS A 446 23.04 -13.88 7.33
N LEU A 447 23.50 -13.09 6.36
CA LEU A 447 24.18 -13.59 5.17
C LEU A 447 25.68 -13.72 5.42
N SER A 448 26.38 -14.46 4.56
CA SER A 448 27.81 -14.65 4.62
C SER A 448 28.55 -13.31 4.47
N ALA A 449 29.61 -13.12 5.26
CA ALA A 449 30.43 -11.91 5.40
C ALA A 449 29.78 -10.74 6.20
N ASN A 450 30.05 -10.71 7.51
CA ASN A 450 29.79 -9.53 8.36
C ASN A 450 30.84 -8.41 8.19
N ASP A 451 31.89 -8.66 7.40
CA ASP A 451 32.89 -7.66 7.05
C ASP A 451 32.60 -7.14 5.63
N PRO A 452 32.09 -5.90 5.48
CA PRO A 452 31.77 -5.35 4.17
C PRO A 452 32.98 -5.17 3.25
N SER A 453 34.20 -5.15 3.80
CA SER A 453 35.44 -5.13 3.01
C SER A 453 35.79 -6.49 2.40
N ALA A 454 35.28 -7.58 2.99
CA ALA A 454 35.47 -8.94 2.48
C ALA A 454 34.50 -9.32 1.35
N ILE A 455 33.45 -8.52 1.13
CA ILE A 455 32.51 -8.70 0.02
C ILE A 455 33.10 -8.06 -1.23
N ALA A 456 33.49 -8.87 -2.21
CA ALA A 456 33.96 -8.37 -3.49
C ALA A 456 32.81 -7.70 -4.28
N ALA A 457 33.16 -6.76 -5.17
CA ALA A 457 32.21 -6.19 -6.12
C ALA A 457 31.55 -7.30 -6.95
N ASP A 458 30.32 -7.05 -7.42
CA ASP A 458 29.53 -7.96 -8.25
C ASP A 458 29.30 -9.36 -7.65
N THR A 459 29.54 -9.54 -6.34
CA THR A 459 29.27 -10.80 -5.64
C THR A 459 27.85 -10.79 -5.08
N PRO A 460 26.90 -11.55 -5.67
CA PRO A 460 25.51 -11.53 -5.21
C PRO A 460 25.34 -12.36 -3.94
N LEU A 461 24.98 -11.69 -2.84
CA LEU A 461 24.59 -12.33 -1.58
C LEU A 461 23.07 -12.35 -1.45
N GLY A 462 22.49 -13.45 -0.98
CA GLY A 462 21.04 -13.49 -0.83
C GLY A 462 20.47 -14.70 -0.12
N TYR A 463 19.14 -14.73 -0.05
CA TYR A 463 18.40 -15.84 0.54
C TYR A 463 17.14 -16.14 -0.26
N GLY A 464 16.73 -17.41 -0.20
CA GLY A 464 15.44 -17.88 -0.64
C GLY A 464 14.44 -17.88 0.51
N LEU A 465 13.19 -17.56 0.20
CA LEU A 465 12.08 -17.60 1.15
C LEU A 465 10.91 -18.35 0.52
N THR A 466 10.31 -19.25 1.29
CA THR A 466 9.01 -19.84 0.96
C THR A 466 8.06 -19.59 2.11
N ALA A 467 6.77 -19.44 1.80
CA ALA A 467 5.74 -19.33 2.82
C ALA A 467 4.44 -20.01 2.36
N TRP A 468 3.71 -20.62 3.29
CA TRP A 468 2.49 -21.36 3.00
C TRP A 468 1.55 -21.35 4.21
N PRO A 469 0.23 -21.46 4.00
CA PRO A 469 -0.72 -21.59 5.09
C PRO A 469 -0.67 -22.97 5.75
N ASP A 470 -1.07 -23.03 7.02
CA ASP A 470 -1.32 -24.29 7.74
C ASP A 470 -2.19 -25.26 6.92
N GLY A 471 -1.72 -26.50 6.80
CA GLY A 471 -2.37 -27.58 6.04
C GLY A 471 -1.83 -27.75 4.62
N GLU A 472 -1.03 -26.79 4.13
CA GLU A 472 -0.28 -26.92 2.88
C GLU A 472 1.19 -27.32 3.15
N ASN A 473 1.94 -27.59 2.08
CA ASN A 473 3.36 -27.97 2.16
C ASN A 473 4.28 -26.87 1.63
N SER A 474 5.50 -26.83 2.18
CA SER A 474 6.58 -25.98 1.67
C SER A 474 6.80 -26.20 0.17
N ARG A 475 6.99 -25.10 -0.56
CA ARG A 475 7.44 -25.15 -1.95
C ARG A 475 8.93 -25.44 -1.97
N GLN A 476 9.37 -26.52 -2.60
CA GLN A 476 10.80 -26.71 -2.80
C GLN A 476 11.30 -25.66 -3.79
N ILE A 477 12.42 -25.02 -3.45
CA ILE A 477 13.05 -24.02 -4.30
C ILE A 477 14.50 -24.36 -4.54
N GLN A 478 14.97 -24.06 -5.75
CA GLN A 478 16.36 -24.24 -6.14
C GLN A 478 16.83 -23.02 -6.92
N ARG A 479 17.81 -22.30 -6.38
CA ARG A 479 18.57 -21.30 -7.15
C ARG A 479 19.57 -22.02 -8.04
N ILE A 480 19.54 -21.73 -9.34
CA ILE A 480 20.53 -22.23 -10.28
C ILE A 480 21.63 -21.18 -10.41
N SER A 481 22.88 -21.60 -10.21
CA SER A 481 24.03 -20.71 -10.39
C SER A 481 24.17 -20.34 -11.86
N HIS A 482 24.21 -19.04 -12.14
CA HIS A 482 24.43 -18.49 -13.47
C HIS A 482 25.24 -17.20 -13.31
N PRO A 483 26.19 -16.89 -14.22
CA PRO A 483 27.04 -15.70 -14.10
C PRO A 483 26.32 -14.36 -14.20
N THR A 484 25.04 -14.34 -14.60
CA THR A 484 24.33 -13.10 -14.97
C THR A 484 22.85 -13.18 -14.62
N LEU A 485 22.16 -14.25 -15.01
CA LEU A 485 20.75 -14.47 -14.72
C LEU A 485 20.50 -14.85 -13.26
N LEU A 486 19.42 -14.31 -12.70
CA LEU A 486 18.80 -14.87 -11.50
C LEU A 486 17.79 -15.94 -11.93
N ILE A 487 18.10 -17.19 -11.60
CA ILE A 487 17.30 -18.35 -11.99
C ILE A 487 16.77 -19.05 -10.74
N LEU A 488 15.45 -19.21 -10.68
CA LEU A 488 14.76 -19.91 -9.59
C LEU A 488 13.87 -21.01 -10.15
N LYS A 489 14.08 -22.25 -9.73
CA LYS A 489 13.11 -23.34 -9.93
C LYS A 489 12.24 -23.48 -8.69
N VAL A 490 10.93 -23.54 -8.88
CA VAL A 490 9.93 -23.72 -7.82
C VAL A 490 9.13 -24.98 -8.10
N GLN A 491 9.12 -25.94 -7.17
CA GLN A 491 8.33 -27.15 -7.29
C GLN A 491 6.85 -26.85 -7.03
N THR A 492 6.03 -26.95 -8.07
CA THR A 492 4.58 -26.66 -8.00
C THR A 492 3.76 -27.93 -7.76
N GLN A 493 4.26 -29.09 -8.19
CA GLN A 493 3.72 -30.43 -7.93
C GLN A 493 4.86 -31.44 -7.77
N THR A 494 4.56 -32.67 -7.35
CA THR A 494 5.57 -33.71 -7.03
C THR A 494 6.69 -33.82 -8.07
N ASP A 495 6.39 -33.69 -9.37
CA ASP A 495 7.39 -33.80 -10.45
C ASP A 495 7.43 -32.60 -11.40
N LEU A 496 6.71 -31.51 -11.09
CA LEU A 496 6.62 -30.33 -11.95
C LEU A 496 7.27 -29.10 -11.32
N TRP A 497 8.17 -28.50 -12.08
CA TRP A 497 8.90 -27.29 -11.72
C TRP A 497 8.47 -26.12 -12.60
N THR A 498 8.32 -24.97 -11.97
CA THR A 498 8.24 -23.69 -12.66
C THR A 498 9.60 -23.03 -12.58
N THR A 499 10.19 -22.71 -13.73
CA THR A 499 11.44 -21.96 -13.80
C THR A 499 11.13 -20.49 -14.01
N LEU A 500 11.69 -19.63 -13.17
CA LEU A 500 11.67 -18.19 -13.29
C LEU A 500 13.07 -17.70 -13.65
N LEU A 501 13.15 -16.78 -14.60
CA LEU A 501 14.39 -16.15 -15.06
C LEU A 501 14.21 -14.63 -14.96
N LEU A 502 15.19 -13.97 -14.38
CA LEU A 502 15.35 -12.52 -14.40
C LEU A 502 16.75 -12.20 -14.90
N ASN A 503 16.87 -11.27 -15.84
CA ASN A 503 18.15 -10.75 -16.27
C ASN A 503 18.40 -9.35 -15.66
N PRO A 504 19.18 -9.25 -14.57
CA PRO A 504 19.53 -7.96 -13.98
C PRO A 504 20.60 -7.19 -14.77
N SER A 505 21.25 -7.79 -15.77
CA SER A 505 22.30 -7.13 -16.55
C SER A 505 21.72 -6.29 -17.69
N GLU A 506 22.55 -5.42 -18.28
CA GLU A 506 22.19 -4.61 -19.44
C GLU A 506 22.21 -5.40 -20.77
N THR A 507 22.78 -6.60 -20.80
CA THR A 507 23.01 -7.39 -22.01
C THR A 507 22.10 -8.60 -22.09
N GLU A 508 21.55 -8.87 -23.28
CA GLU A 508 20.75 -10.08 -23.51
C GLU A 508 21.57 -11.35 -23.23
N GLN A 509 20.95 -12.30 -22.52
CA GLN A 509 21.57 -13.58 -22.18
C GLN A 509 20.86 -14.71 -22.93
N GLN A 510 21.62 -15.71 -23.35
CA GLN A 510 21.08 -16.92 -23.96
C GLN A 510 21.16 -18.06 -22.94
N ILE A 511 20.06 -18.76 -22.72
CA ILE A 511 20.02 -19.94 -21.84
C ILE A 511 19.46 -21.13 -22.59
N SER A 512 20.18 -22.24 -22.56
CA SER A 512 19.66 -23.51 -23.03
C SER A 512 18.75 -24.10 -21.97
N ILE A 513 17.52 -24.39 -22.37
CA ILE A 513 16.56 -25.16 -21.60
C ILE A 513 16.26 -26.42 -22.39
N ALA A 514 16.13 -27.55 -21.71
CA ALA A 514 15.71 -28.80 -22.33
C ALA A 514 14.23 -29.02 -22.03
N PRO A 515 13.28 -28.36 -22.73
CA PRO A 515 11.87 -28.62 -22.51
C PRO A 515 11.53 -30.04 -22.96
N THR A 516 10.84 -30.79 -22.12
CA THR A 516 10.25 -32.09 -22.46
C THR A 516 8.93 -31.89 -23.22
N GLY A 517 8.98 -31.20 -24.38
CA GLY A 517 7.83 -31.00 -25.27
C GLY A 517 7.51 -29.53 -25.63
N GLN A 518 6.25 -29.28 -26.00
CA GLN A 518 5.75 -27.90 -26.17
C GLN A 518 5.53 -27.26 -24.81
N THR A 519 6.34 -26.25 -24.50
CA THR A 519 6.22 -25.51 -23.23
C THR A 519 5.69 -24.11 -23.50
N ARG A 520 4.76 -23.64 -22.65
CA ARG A 520 4.30 -22.25 -22.71
C ARG A 520 5.32 -21.37 -21.99
N ILE A 521 5.78 -20.31 -22.64
CA ILE A 521 6.72 -19.36 -22.06
C ILE A 521 6.00 -18.03 -21.87
N TYR A 522 6.02 -17.52 -20.65
CA TYR A 522 5.42 -16.23 -20.31
C TYR A 522 6.54 -15.21 -20.17
N ARG A 523 6.38 -14.05 -20.81
CA ARG A 523 7.40 -12.99 -20.82
C ARG A 523 6.78 -11.67 -20.39
N CYS A 524 7.52 -10.90 -19.62
CA CYS A 524 7.17 -9.53 -19.25
C CYS A 524 8.40 -8.63 -19.34
N LYS A 525 8.33 -7.63 -20.21
CA LYS A 525 9.40 -6.63 -20.42
C LYS A 525 9.04 -5.24 -19.85
N ILE A 526 7.74 -4.95 -19.68
CA ILE A 526 7.26 -3.64 -19.23
C ILE A 526 6.23 -3.87 -18.12
N GLN A 527 6.21 -2.99 -17.12
CA GLN A 527 5.19 -2.99 -16.07
C GLN A 527 3.77 -2.78 -16.65
N GLY A 528 2.77 -3.49 -16.15
CA GLY A 528 1.36 -3.21 -16.39
C GLY A 528 0.53 -4.41 -16.87
N PRO A 529 -0.81 -4.28 -16.90
CA PRO A 529 -1.72 -5.35 -17.32
C PRO A 529 -1.52 -5.76 -18.80
N ASN A 530 -0.96 -4.86 -19.61
CA ASN A 530 -0.67 -5.07 -21.04
C ASN A 530 0.82 -5.37 -21.31
N GLY A 531 1.66 -5.42 -20.26
CA GLY A 531 3.09 -5.69 -20.38
C GLY A 531 3.44 -7.18 -20.44
N GLN A 532 2.43 -8.04 -20.30
CA GLN A 532 2.50 -9.48 -20.50
C GLN A 532 2.29 -9.75 -21.99
N TYR A 533 3.22 -10.47 -22.60
CA TYR A 533 2.95 -11.13 -23.86
C TYR A 533 3.26 -12.61 -23.69
N GLN A 534 2.29 -13.44 -24.09
CA GLN A 534 2.43 -14.88 -24.08
C GLN A 534 3.10 -15.28 -25.38
N GLN A 535 4.16 -16.07 -25.29
CA GLN A 535 4.76 -16.69 -26.47
C GLN A 535 4.85 -18.19 -26.23
N VAL A 536 4.10 -18.94 -27.03
CA VAL A 536 4.25 -20.40 -27.05
C VAL A 536 5.43 -20.68 -27.97
N GLU A 537 6.53 -21.15 -27.38
CA GLU A 537 7.79 -21.41 -28.06
C GLU A 537 8.23 -22.84 -27.72
N SER A 538 8.51 -23.66 -28.73
CA SER A 538 9.38 -24.83 -28.55
C SER A 538 10.78 -24.39 -28.94
N LEU A 539 11.55 -23.90 -27.97
CA LEU A 539 12.93 -23.50 -28.19
C LEU A 539 13.86 -24.25 -27.25
N GLU A 540 14.93 -24.79 -27.81
CA GLU A 540 16.07 -25.34 -27.05
C GLU A 540 16.88 -24.23 -26.37
N THR A 541 16.79 -22.99 -26.87
CA THR A 541 17.50 -21.82 -26.34
C THR A 541 16.55 -20.63 -26.22
N ILE A 542 16.54 -20.00 -25.04
CA ILE A 542 15.78 -18.79 -24.75
C ILE A 542 16.72 -17.60 -24.66
N ALA A 543 16.41 -16.55 -25.41
CA ALA A 543 16.95 -15.22 -25.19
C ALA A 543 16.21 -14.52 -24.02
N VAL A 544 16.93 -14.04 -23.01
CA VAL A 544 16.40 -13.27 -21.88
C VAL A 544 16.98 -11.86 -21.92
N ARG A 545 16.15 -10.87 -22.22
CA ARG A 545 16.58 -9.47 -22.36
C ARG A 545 16.79 -8.81 -21.01
N SER A 546 17.57 -7.71 -21.00
CA SER A 546 17.76 -6.88 -19.80
C SER A 546 16.42 -6.51 -19.13
N GLY A 547 16.35 -6.76 -17.82
CA GLY A 547 15.17 -6.53 -16.98
C GLY A 547 13.93 -7.35 -17.35
N GLU A 548 14.05 -8.38 -18.20
CA GLU A 548 12.93 -9.24 -18.58
C GLU A 548 12.68 -10.31 -17.52
N LEU A 549 11.40 -10.51 -17.16
CA LEU A 549 10.94 -11.67 -16.41
C LEU A 549 10.43 -12.72 -17.40
N VAL A 550 10.98 -13.93 -17.31
CA VAL A 550 10.50 -15.10 -18.05
C VAL A 550 10.06 -16.18 -17.08
N VAL A 551 8.88 -16.76 -17.31
CA VAL A 551 8.33 -17.86 -16.50
C VAL A 551 7.97 -19.04 -17.39
N ILE A 552 8.44 -20.21 -16.99
CA ILE A 552 8.34 -21.47 -17.74
C ILE A 552 7.74 -22.52 -16.79
N PRO A 553 6.40 -22.65 -16.75
CA PRO A 553 5.75 -23.63 -15.89
C PRO A 553 5.83 -25.05 -16.45
N GLY A 554 5.78 -26.04 -15.55
CA GLY A 554 5.52 -27.44 -15.89
C GLY A 554 6.70 -28.21 -16.50
N LEU A 555 7.93 -27.82 -16.18
CA LEU A 555 9.12 -28.58 -16.59
C LEU A 555 9.30 -29.80 -15.67
N SER A 556 9.61 -30.96 -16.24
CA SER A 556 10.18 -32.07 -15.46
C SER A 556 11.52 -31.66 -14.86
N GLN A 557 11.89 -32.26 -13.72
CA GLN A 557 13.06 -31.89 -12.92
C GLN A 557 14.35 -31.66 -13.71
#